data_AF-A0A837FZI2-F1
#
_entry.id   AF-A0A837FZI2-F1
#
_cell.length_a   1.000
_cell.length_b   1.000
_cell.length_c   1.000
_cell.angle_alpha   90.00
_cell.angle_beta   90.00
_cell.angle_gamma   90.00
#
_symmetry.space_group_name_H-M   'P 1'
#
loop_
_entity.id
_entity.type
_entity.pdbx_description
1 polymer ?
#
loop_
_entity_poly.entity_id
_entity_poly.type
_entity_poly.pdbx_seq_one_letter_code
_entity_poly.pdbx_strand_id
1 'polypeptide(L)'
;MAYLPFYITPEEFTELEDKYESEIREQEGSICWTSYNIDEEDRWLRKKYWFYPAALVSLLFIGVGLYADIEMWERMEGLALATMVGLSLGGFATYISFAVDDRFDYVLSSRGIVIKQQFGEPAWVPAAVKAMGGIGSIGCILLVIAIGPVALVGLGGFMLVSFTLLNRKPHDINREVVLSEQFMCSRYNRERGAICIFSRSDVCTPSTKHDGSVFRVLSKSWLYIFPDNNDRFEKVLRLLKDDLNLECIESNDKSVLFDWKKAPQEFKAFRHQREHYSMEDAVAKRDHPAPPPKKAR
;
A
#
# COMPACT_ATOMS: atom_id res chain seq x y z
N MET A 1 3.80 -29.04 5.25
CA MET A 1 2.37 -29.38 5.17
C MET A 1 1.99 -29.40 3.69
N ALA A 2 0.86 -30.00 3.31
CA ALA A 2 0.51 -30.10 1.89
C ALA A 2 0.27 -28.71 1.30
N TYR A 3 0.97 -28.40 0.21
CA TYR A 3 0.72 -27.25 -0.65
C TYR A 3 -0.78 -27.14 -0.95
N LEU A 4 -1.35 -25.93 -0.86
CA LEU A 4 -2.76 -25.70 -1.18
C LEU A 4 -3.10 -26.36 -2.53
N PRO A 5 -4.17 -27.16 -2.63
CA PRO A 5 -4.59 -27.74 -3.91
C PRO A 5 -4.77 -26.62 -4.91
N PHE A 6 -4.31 -26.77 -6.16
CA PHE A 6 -4.37 -25.67 -7.14
C PHE A 6 -5.82 -25.38 -7.60
N TYR A 7 -6.67 -26.39 -7.65
CA TYR A 7 -8.08 -26.21 -7.99
C TYR A 7 -8.88 -26.12 -6.69
N ILE A 8 -9.25 -24.91 -6.29
CA ILE A 8 -10.17 -24.61 -5.18
C ILE A 8 -10.98 -23.36 -5.51
N THR A 9 -12.04 -23.12 -4.75
CA THR A 9 -12.86 -21.90 -4.91
C THR A 9 -12.21 -20.69 -4.22
N PRO A 10 -12.51 -19.45 -4.64
CA PRO A 10 -12.02 -18.25 -3.95
C PRO A 10 -12.46 -18.17 -2.49
N GLU A 11 -13.66 -18.67 -2.17
CA GLU A 11 -14.19 -18.72 -0.80
C GLU A 11 -13.34 -19.64 0.08
N GLU A 12 -13.09 -20.87 -0.37
CA GLU A 12 -12.22 -21.82 0.35
C GLU A 12 -10.79 -21.32 0.49
N PHE A 13 -10.25 -20.64 -0.54
CA PHE A 13 -8.94 -20.02 -0.46
C PHE A 13 -8.90 -18.96 0.66
N THR A 14 -9.91 -18.11 0.73
CA THR A 14 -10.01 -17.05 1.75
C THR A 14 -10.12 -17.66 3.16
N GLU A 15 -10.95 -18.69 3.35
CA GLU A 15 -11.07 -19.41 4.62
C GLU A 15 -9.74 -20.03 5.07
N LEU A 16 -8.96 -20.57 4.13
CA LEU A 16 -7.64 -21.13 4.41
C LEU A 16 -6.61 -20.06 4.76
N GLU A 17 -6.61 -18.92 4.07
CA GLU A 17 -5.75 -17.79 4.44
C GLU A 17 -6.06 -17.27 5.85
N ASP A 18 -7.34 -17.16 6.21
CA ASP A 18 -7.76 -16.73 7.55
C ASP A 18 -7.34 -17.73 8.63
N LYS A 19 -7.43 -19.02 8.33
CA LYS A 19 -6.90 -20.07 9.19
C LYS A 19 -5.38 -19.94 9.36
N TYR A 20 -4.64 -19.76 8.27
CA TYR A 20 -3.18 -19.60 8.34
C TYR A 20 -2.76 -18.33 9.07
N GLU A 21 -3.46 -17.21 8.89
CA GLU A 21 -3.21 -15.99 9.67
C GLU A 21 -3.36 -16.26 11.17
N SER A 22 -4.43 -16.96 11.55
CA SER A 22 -4.69 -17.31 12.95
C SER A 22 -3.59 -18.22 13.50
N GLU A 23 -3.20 -19.25 12.75
CA GLU A 23 -2.12 -20.16 13.12
C GLU A 23 -0.75 -19.47 13.25
N ILE A 24 -0.41 -18.55 12.35
CA ILE A 24 0.83 -17.77 12.40
C ILE A 24 0.85 -16.87 13.64
N ARG A 25 -0.30 -16.26 13.97
CA ARG A 25 -0.43 -15.35 15.11
C ARG A 25 -0.39 -16.06 16.46
N GLU A 26 -1.11 -17.17 16.58
CA GLU A 26 -1.21 -17.96 17.82
C GLU A 26 0.05 -18.77 18.13
N GLN A 27 0.95 -18.91 17.15
CA GLN A 27 2.20 -19.62 17.36
C GLN A 27 3.07 -18.97 18.44
N GLU A 28 3.58 -19.81 19.34
CA GLU A 28 4.54 -19.39 20.36
C GLU A 28 5.81 -18.80 19.72
N GLY A 29 6.21 -17.62 20.19
CA GLY A 29 7.35 -16.89 19.64
C GLY A 29 7.02 -15.98 18.45
N SER A 30 5.73 -15.79 18.10
CA SER A 30 5.33 -14.83 17.07
C SER A 30 5.79 -13.40 17.40
N ILE A 31 6.28 -12.70 16.37
CA ILE A 31 6.78 -11.33 16.44
C ILE A 31 5.77 -10.43 15.75
N CYS A 32 5.10 -9.59 16.52
CA CYS A 32 4.08 -8.67 16.02
C CYS A 32 4.57 -7.22 16.13
N TRP A 33 4.40 -6.43 15.08
CA TRP A 33 4.66 -5.00 15.15
C TRP A 33 4.06 -4.16 14.04
N THR A 34 4.08 -2.84 14.26
CA THR A 34 3.70 -1.85 13.25
C THR A 34 4.92 -1.02 12.85
N SER A 35 5.02 -0.66 11.58
CA SER A 35 6.03 0.27 11.08
C SER A 35 5.42 1.22 10.05
N TYR A 36 6.09 2.34 9.80
CA TYR A 36 5.73 3.30 8.75
C TYR A 36 6.88 3.39 7.74
N ASN A 37 6.64 2.97 6.51
CA ASN A 37 7.67 2.93 5.48
C ASN A 37 7.07 2.99 4.07
N ILE A 38 7.91 2.82 3.06
CA ILE A 38 7.50 2.73 1.67
C ILE A 38 8.23 1.55 1.00
N ASP A 39 7.55 0.82 0.12
CA ASP A 39 8.11 -0.33 -0.63
C ASP A 39 8.99 0.10 -1.81
N GLU A 40 9.89 1.05 -1.55
CA GLU A 40 10.76 1.66 -2.55
C GLU A 40 12.20 1.75 -2.04
N GLU A 41 13.13 1.79 -2.99
CA GLU A 41 14.57 1.88 -2.70
C GLU A 41 14.91 3.12 -1.88
N ASP A 42 14.41 4.29 -2.30
CA ASP A 42 14.60 5.55 -1.58
C ASP A 42 13.46 5.81 -0.62
N ARG A 43 13.73 5.74 0.69
CA ARG A 43 12.75 6.04 1.75
C ARG A 43 12.07 7.41 1.61
N TRP A 44 12.72 8.38 0.97
CA TRP A 44 12.22 9.75 0.85
C TRP A 44 11.50 10.02 -0.47
N LEU A 45 11.30 9.00 -1.32
CA LEU A 45 10.78 9.15 -2.68
C LEU A 45 9.46 9.94 -2.73
N ARG A 46 8.43 9.50 -1.98
CA ARG A 46 7.13 10.19 -1.92
C ARG A 46 7.24 11.63 -1.43
N LYS A 47 8.04 11.86 -0.39
CA LYS A 47 8.24 13.20 0.19
C LYS A 47 8.95 14.14 -0.79
N LYS A 48 9.92 13.64 -1.56
CA LYS A 48 10.57 14.38 -2.65
C LYS A 48 9.57 14.72 -3.76
N TYR A 49 8.79 13.73 -4.22
CA TYR A 49 7.78 13.93 -5.26
C TYR A 49 6.67 14.89 -4.84
N TRP A 50 6.35 15.00 -3.54
CA TRP A 50 5.45 16.01 -3.03
C TRP A 50 6.14 17.37 -2.88
N PHE A 51 7.37 17.41 -2.35
CA PHE A 51 8.06 18.65 -2.04
C PHE A 51 8.38 19.48 -3.28
N TYR A 52 8.87 18.88 -4.38
CA TYR A 52 9.25 19.66 -5.56
C TYR A 52 8.07 20.40 -6.21
N PRO A 53 6.91 19.76 -6.51
CA PRO A 53 5.75 20.46 -7.02
C PRO A 53 5.18 21.46 -6.01
N ALA A 54 5.11 21.11 -4.73
CA ALA A 54 4.58 22.01 -3.70
C ALA A 54 5.44 23.28 -3.56
N ALA A 55 6.77 23.13 -3.60
CA ALA A 55 7.70 24.25 -3.59
C ALA A 55 7.58 25.10 -4.87
N LEU A 56 7.49 24.47 -6.04
CA LEU A 56 7.32 25.18 -7.31
C LEU A 56 6.03 26.01 -7.33
N VAL A 57 4.90 25.40 -6.95
CA VAL A 57 3.61 26.10 -6.87
C VAL A 57 3.69 27.26 -5.88
N SER A 58 4.24 27.04 -4.68
CA SER A 58 4.39 28.09 -3.68
C SER A 58 5.25 29.24 -4.17
N LEU A 59 6.38 28.94 -4.82
CA LEU A 59 7.27 29.95 -5.42
C LEU A 59 6.59 30.74 -6.53
N LEU A 60 5.77 30.09 -7.37
CA LEU A 60 5.03 30.78 -8.42
C LEU A 60 3.96 31.72 -7.83
N PHE A 61 3.15 31.24 -6.87
CA PHE A 61 2.10 32.06 -6.26
C PHE A 61 2.68 33.24 -5.47
N ILE A 62 3.71 33.01 -4.67
CA ILE A 62 4.37 34.07 -3.89
C ILE A 62 5.16 34.99 -4.83
N GLY A 63 5.92 34.44 -5.78
CA GLY A 63 6.75 35.23 -6.69
C GLY A 63 5.95 36.11 -7.65
N VAL A 64 4.87 35.58 -8.24
CA VAL A 64 3.93 36.37 -9.04
C VAL A 64 3.22 37.40 -8.17
N GLY A 65 2.80 37.00 -6.97
CA GLY A 65 2.18 37.93 -6.01
C GLY A 65 3.10 39.10 -5.67
N LEU A 66 4.36 38.82 -5.34
CA LEU A 66 5.37 39.83 -5.05
C LEU A 66 5.63 40.71 -6.26
N TYR A 67 5.79 40.14 -7.46
CA TYR A 67 6.00 40.93 -8.67
C TYR A 67 4.81 41.83 -9.01
N ALA A 68 3.58 41.35 -8.79
CA ALA A 68 2.37 42.08 -9.11
C ALA A 68 2.11 43.24 -8.13
N ASP A 69 2.36 43.04 -6.83
CA ASP A 69 2.08 44.04 -5.80
C ASP A 69 2.94 43.82 -4.55
N ILE A 70 4.15 44.41 -4.56
CA ILE A 70 5.11 44.28 -3.44
C ILE A 70 4.52 44.87 -2.15
N GLU A 71 3.81 45.99 -2.24
CA GLU A 71 3.30 46.72 -1.06
C GLU A 71 2.23 45.90 -0.32
N MET A 72 1.37 45.19 -1.06
CA MET A 72 0.40 44.23 -0.51
C MET A 72 1.09 43.13 0.34
N TRP A 73 2.24 42.61 -0.12
CA TRP A 73 2.99 41.59 0.61
C TRP A 73 3.79 42.15 1.78
N GLU A 74 4.41 43.33 1.64
CA GLU A 74 5.14 44.00 2.72
C GLU A 74 4.22 44.34 3.90
N ARG A 75 2.99 44.77 3.61
CA ARG A 75 1.98 45.09 4.62
C ARG A 75 1.18 43.89 5.10
N MET A 76 1.41 42.71 4.52
CA MET A 76 0.65 41.48 4.79
C MET A 76 -0.86 41.73 4.71
N GLU A 77 -1.29 42.38 3.62
CA GLU A 77 -2.71 42.66 3.41
C GLU A 77 -3.51 41.37 3.23
N GLY A 78 -4.85 41.49 3.31
CA GLY A 78 -5.74 40.34 3.42
C GLY A 78 -5.56 39.27 2.32
N LEU A 79 -5.22 39.67 1.10
CA LEU A 79 -4.99 38.73 -0.01
C LEU A 79 -3.65 37.98 0.12
N ALA A 80 -2.59 38.65 0.60
CA ALA A 80 -1.31 38.00 0.88
C ALA A 80 -1.46 36.98 2.02
N LEU A 81 -2.16 37.35 3.09
CA LEU A 81 -2.49 36.43 4.19
C LEU A 81 -3.34 35.25 3.74
N ALA A 82 -4.42 35.50 2.97
CA ALA A 82 -5.27 34.44 2.42
C ALA A 82 -4.46 33.47 1.54
N THR A 83 -3.53 33.99 0.74
CA THR A 83 -2.64 33.18 -0.11
C THR A 83 -1.73 32.29 0.74
N MET A 84 -1.09 32.83 1.79
CA MET A 84 -0.22 32.05 2.68
C MET A 84 -0.99 30.95 3.42
N VAL A 85 -2.18 31.26 3.94
CA VAL A 85 -3.04 30.29 4.62
C VAL A 85 -3.50 29.21 3.64
N GLY A 86 -3.93 29.60 2.44
CA GLY A 86 -4.34 28.66 1.39
C GLY A 86 -3.23 27.71 0.97
N LEU A 87 -2.01 28.23 0.75
CA LEU A 87 -0.83 27.41 0.44
C LEU A 87 -0.46 26.48 1.59
N SER A 88 -0.55 26.94 2.84
CA SER A 88 -0.25 26.12 4.02
C SER A 88 -1.25 24.98 4.18
N LEU A 89 -2.55 25.27 4.07
CA LEU A 89 -3.62 24.27 4.16
C LEU A 89 -3.57 23.29 2.98
N GLY A 90 -3.39 23.80 1.75
CA GLY A 90 -3.25 22.97 0.56
C GLY A 90 -1.99 22.09 0.60
N GLY A 91 -0.87 22.65 1.05
CA GLY A 91 0.38 21.92 1.26
C GLY A 91 0.21 20.80 2.28
N PHE A 92 -0.41 21.09 3.42
CA PHE A 92 -0.71 20.08 4.44
C PHE A 92 -1.67 18.99 3.95
N ALA A 93 -2.75 19.36 3.27
CA ALA A 93 -3.73 18.41 2.74
C ALA A 93 -3.11 17.48 1.68
N THR A 94 -2.29 18.03 0.78
CA THR A 94 -1.58 17.25 -0.24
C THR A 94 -0.46 16.40 0.36
N TYR A 95 0.22 16.87 1.41
CA TYR A 95 1.21 16.09 2.14
C TYR A 95 0.58 14.83 2.73
N ILE A 96 -0.53 15.00 3.47
CA ILE A 96 -1.26 13.88 4.06
C ILE A 96 -1.75 12.91 3.00
N SER A 97 -2.17 13.40 1.84
CA SER A 97 -2.77 12.57 0.79
C SER A 97 -1.75 11.80 -0.06
N PHE A 98 -0.51 12.30 -0.22
CA PHE A 98 0.43 11.75 -1.19
C PHE A 98 1.84 11.47 -0.64
N ALA A 99 2.25 12.12 0.44
CA ALA A 99 3.62 12.09 0.95
C ALA A 99 3.80 11.23 2.21
N VAL A 100 2.71 10.90 2.89
CA VAL A 100 2.71 10.05 4.08
C VAL A 100 3.15 8.64 3.71
N ASP A 101 3.91 8.02 4.61
CA ASP A 101 4.40 6.66 4.47
C ASP A 101 3.25 5.65 4.68
N ASP A 102 3.37 4.46 4.12
CA ASP A 102 2.40 3.39 4.37
C ASP A 102 2.62 2.82 5.76
N ARG A 103 1.51 2.45 6.40
CA ARG A 103 1.50 1.68 7.62
C ARG A 103 1.56 0.19 7.27
N PHE A 104 2.56 -0.49 7.81
CA PHE A 104 2.69 -1.93 7.74
C PHE A 104 2.46 -2.53 9.12
N ASP A 105 1.50 -3.44 9.22
CA ASP A 105 1.30 -4.28 10.40
C ASP A 105 1.79 -5.70 10.07
N TYR A 106 2.73 -6.20 10.87
CA TYR A 106 3.43 -7.46 10.68
C TYR A 106 3.08 -8.46 11.76
N VAL A 107 2.98 -9.72 11.37
CA VAL A 107 3.03 -10.89 12.26
C VAL A 107 3.98 -11.90 11.61
N LEU A 108 5.12 -12.20 12.24
CA LEU A 108 6.10 -13.15 11.74
C LEU A 108 6.30 -14.28 12.75
N SER A 109 6.28 -15.52 12.28
CA SER A 109 6.59 -16.71 13.08
C SER A 109 7.32 -17.75 12.22
N SER A 110 7.70 -18.89 12.81
CA SER A 110 8.31 -19.97 12.03
C SER A 110 7.32 -20.71 11.10
N ARG A 111 6.00 -20.46 11.22
CA ARG A 111 5.02 -20.93 10.22
C ARG A 111 4.92 -20.03 9.00
N GLY A 112 5.27 -18.76 9.11
CA GLY A 112 5.12 -17.81 8.00
C GLY A 112 5.03 -16.36 8.45
N ILE A 113 4.57 -15.51 7.54
CA ILE A 113 4.41 -14.08 7.74
C ILE A 113 3.03 -13.61 7.27
N VAL A 114 2.47 -12.66 8.02
CA VAL A 114 1.32 -11.85 7.64
C VAL A 114 1.76 -10.41 7.54
N ILE A 115 1.51 -9.78 6.39
CA ILE A 115 1.77 -8.37 6.13
C ILE A 115 0.43 -7.72 5.80
N LYS A 116 0.06 -6.69 6.56
CA LYS A 116 -1.06 -5.81 6.24
C LYS A 116 -0.51 -4.42 5.93
N GLN A 117 -0.63 -4.02 4.68
CA GLN A 117 -0.21 -2.71 4.20
C GLN A 117 -1.44 -1.86 3.95
N GLN A 118 -1.41 -0.64 4.48
CA GLN A 118 -2.43 0.37 4.25
C GLN A 118 -1.78 1.74 4.22
N PHE A 119 -2.42 2.69 3.54
CA PHE A 119 -1.93 4.06 3.54
C PHE A 119 -1.90 4.62 4.97
N GLY A 120 -0.76 5.16 5.41
CA GLY A 120 -0.53 5.52 6.81
C GLY A 120 -1.17 6.83 7.27
N GLU A 121 -2.33 7.20 6.70
CA GLU A 121 -3.02 8.42 7.10
C GLU A 121 -3.36 8.42 8.60
N PRO A 122 -3.19 9.56 9.30
CA PRO A 122 -3.60 9.67 10.69
C PRO A 122 -5.08 9.33 10.89
N ALA A 123 -5.42 8.67 11.99
CA ALA A 123 -6.79 8.17 12.25
C ALA A 123 -7.87 9.26 12.27
N TRP A 124 -7.50 10.53 12.51
CA TRP A 124 -8.43 11.65 12.50
C TRP A 124 -8.76 12.16 11.09
N VAL A 125 -7.92 11.88 10.08
CA VAL A 125 -8.05 12.43 8.72
C VAL A 125 -9.36 12.00 8.05
N PRO A 126 -9.76 10.71 8.05
CA PRO A 126 -11.03 10.32 7.45
C PRO A 126 -12.24 11.03 8.09
N ALA A 127 -12.21 11.21 9.41
CA ALA A 127 -13.28 11.91 10.13
C ALA A 127 -13.31 13.41 9.77
N ALA A 128 -12.15 14.07 9.75
CA ALA A 128 -12.04 15.48 9.40
C ALA A 128 -12.45 15.75 7.94
N VAL A 129 -12.04 14.90 7.00
CA VAL A 129 -12.42 15.00 5.58
C VAL A 129 -13.93 14.91 5.41
N LYS A 130 -14.58 13.95 6.08
CA LYS A 130 -16.05 13.81 6.05
C LYS A 130 -16.74 15.00 6.70
N ALA A 131 -16.23 15.51 7.82
CA ALA A 131 -16.78 16.69 8.48
C ALA A 131 -16.69 17.94 7.59
N MET A 132 -15.55 18.18 6.94
CA MET A 132 -15.37 19.27 5.99
C MET A 132 -16.30 19.14 4.78
N GLY A 133 -16.44 17.94 4.21
CA GLY A 133 -17.40 17.66 3.15
C GLY A 133 -18.84 17.95 3.57
N GLY A 134 -19.21 17.58 4.80
CA GLY A 134 -20.54 17.87 5.36
C GLY A 134 -20.81 19.37 5.51
N ILE A 135 -19.87 20.11 6.09
CA ILE A 135 -19.97 21.57 6.24
C ILE A 135 -20.07 22.24 4.86
N GLY A 136 -19.23 21.84 3.91
CA GLY A 136 -19.24 22.37 2.54
C GLY A 136 -20.54 22.09 1.81
N SER A 137 -21.06 20.86 1.89
CA SER A 137 -22.33 20.48 1.27
C SER A 137 -23.53 21.21 1.88
N ILE A 138 -23.63 21.28 3.22
CA ILE A 138 -24.71 22.01 3.90
C ILE A 138 -24.65 23.50 3.55
N GLY A 139 -23.45 24.09 3.58
CA GLY A 139 -23.24 25.50 3.21
C GLY A 139 -23.71 25.80 1.79
N CYS A 140 -23.33 24.96 0.82
CA CYS A 140 -23.79 25.07 -0.56
C CYS A 140 -25.32 25.00 -0.69
N ILE A 141 -25.96 24.05 0.01
CA ILE A 141 -27.42 23.89 -0.03
C ILE A 141 -28.11 25.14 0.53
N LEU A 142 -27.66 25.65 1.69
CA LEU A 142 -28.22 26.86 2.30
C LEU A 142 -28.07 28.08 1.38
N LEU A 143 -26.93 28.19 0.70
CA LEU A 143 -26.64 29.31 -0.19
C LEU A 143 -27.51 29.25 -1.46
N VAL A 144 -27.76 28.06 -2.00
CA VAL A 144 -28.72 27.84 -3.10
C VAL A 144 -30.15 28.16 -2.66
N ILE A 145 -30.54 27.84 -1.43
CA ILE A 145 -31.86 28.20 -0.90
C ILE A 145 -32.00 29.73 -0.77
N ALA A 146 -30.95 30.42 -0.30
CA ALA A 146 -31.00 31.85 -0.04
C ALA A 146 -30.95 32.72 -1.30
N ILE A 147 -30.10 32.36 -2.26
CA ILE A 147 -29.77 33.21 -3.44
C ILE A 147 -30.31 32.58 -4.74
N GLY A 148 -30.88 31.37 -4.66
CA GLY A 148 -31.42 30.64 -5.78
C GLY A 148 -30.36 29.90 -6.61
N PRO A 149 -30.76 29.27 -7.73
CA PRO A 149 -29.89 28.42 -8.55
C PRO A 149 -28.67 29.13 -9.15
N VAL A 150 -28.69 30.46 -9.23
CA VAL A 150 -27.56 31.28 -9.72
C VAL A 150 -26.30 31.06 -8.88
N ALA A 151 -26.46 30.72 -7.59
CA ALA A 151 -25.36 30.35 -6.70
C ALA A 151 -24.51 29.17 -7.23
N LEU A 152 -25.09 28.28 -8.04
CA LEU A 152 -24.37 27.15 -8.62
C LEU A 152 -23.34 27.58 -9.67
N VAL A 153 -23.50 28.78 -10.25
CA VAL A 153 -22.53 29.39 -11.16
C VAL A 153 -21.33 29.86 -10.33
N GLY A 154 -20.29 29.03 -10.30
CA GLY A 154 -19.06 29.25 -9.51
C GLY A 154 -18.90 28.29 -8.34
N LEU A 155 -19.97 28.01 -7.56
CA LEU A 155 -19.90 27.08 -6.42
C LEU A 155 -20.17 25.61 -6.79
N GLY A 156 -20.64 25.31 -8.01
CA GLY A 156 -20.90 23.93 -8.44
C GLY A 156 -19.68 23.01 -8.30
N GLY A 157 -18.47 23.53 -8.58
CA GLY A 157 -17.22 22.80 -8.36
C GLY A 157 -16.96 22.49 -6.88
N PHE A 158 -17.19 23.47 -6.00
CA PHE A 158 -17.05 23.28 -4.55
C PHE A 158 -18.08 22.29 -3.97
N MET A 159 -19.31 22.31 -4.49
CA MET A 159 -20.35 21.33 -4.13
C MET A 159 -19.96 19.91 -4.53
N LEU A 160 -19.44 19.73 -5.76
CA LEU A 160 -18.94 18.43 -6.22
C LEU A 160 -17.77 17.92 -5.36
N VAL A 161 -16.79 18.78 -5.06
CA VAL A 161 -15.67 18.42 -4.16
C VAL A 161 -16.18 18.05 -2.76
N SER A 162 -17.16 18.78 -2.22
CA SER A 162 -17.74 18.46 -0.91
C SER A 162 -18.41 17.07 -0.90
N PHE A 163 -19.14 16.72 -1.97
CA PHE A 163 -19.73 15.39 -2.11
C PHE A 163 -18.70 14.27 -2.32
N THR A 164 -17.62 14.51 -3.05
CA THR A 164 -16.56 13.49 -3.20
C THR A 164 -15.86 13.22 -1.88
N LEU A 165 -15.63 14.25 -1.05
CA LEU A 165 -15.07 14.10 0.30
C LEU A 165 -16.00 13.31 1.24
N LEU A 166 -17.32 13.54 1.17
CA LEU A 166 -18.31 12.77 1.93
C LEU A 166 -18.32 11.28 1.56
N ASN A 167 -18.17 10.99 0.27
CA ASN A 167 -18.17 9.63 -0.27
C ASN A 167 -16.78 8.98 -0.30
N ARG A 168 -15.77 9.58 0.34
CA ARG A 168 -14.43 8.99 0.45
C ARG A 168 -14.52 7.63 1.15
N LYS A 169 -14.11 6.60 0.42
CA LYS A 169 -13.93 5.24 0.96
C LYS A 169 -12.61 5.16 1.75
N PRO A 170 -12.54 4.32 2.79
CA PRO A 170 -11.26 4.00 3.42
C PRO A 170 -10.31 3.41 2.37
N HIS A 171 -9.01 3.59 2.59
CA HIS A 171 -7.99 2.96 1.75
C HIS A 171 -8.10 1.43 1.84
N ASP A 172 -7.93 0.77 0.69
CA ASP A 172 -7.88 -0.69 0.65
C ASP A 172 -6.67 -1.19 1.43
N ILE A 173 -6.88 -2.26 2.21
CA ILE A 173 -5.82 -2.93 2.95
C ILE A 173 -5.29 -4.03 2.06
N ASN A 174 -4.03 -3.92 1.63
CA ASN A 174 -3.35 -5.02 0.99
C ASN A 174 -2.91 -6.02 2.07
N ARG A 175 -3.40 -7.24 1.98
CA ARG A 175 -3.11 -8.32 2.95
C ARG A 175 -2.40 -9.44 2.23
N GLU A 176 -1.24 -9.83 2.76
CA GLU A 176 -0.47 -10.98 2.29
C GLU A 176 -0.25 -11.96 3.45
N VAL A 177 -0.67 -13.21 3.25
CA VAL A 177 -0.44 -14.33 4.17
C VAL A 177 0.42 -15.35 3.45
N VAL A 178 1.64 -15.55 3.93
CA VAL A 178 2.61 -16.41 3.25
C VAL A 178 3.24 -17.37 4.24
N LEU A 179 3.19 -18.66 3.93
CA LEU A 179 3.79 -19.70 4.75
C LEU A 179 5.30 -19.77 4.55
N SER A 180 6.04 -20.17 5.58
CA SER A 180 7.50 -20.25 5.54
C SER A 180 8.01 -21.24 4.48
N GLU A 181 7.23 -22.27 4.15
CA GLU A 181 7.50 -23.25 3.08
C GLU A 181 7.53 -22.61 1.68
N GLN A 182 6.96 -21.42 1.52
CA GLN A 182 6.94 -20.67 0.26
C GLN A 182 8.13 -19.72 0.12
N PHE A 183 8.87 -19.47 1.20
CA PHE A 183 10.06 -18.62 1.19
C PHE A 183 11.15 -19.30 0.37
N MET A 184 11.81 -18.53 -0.51
CA MET A 184 12.92 -19.02 -1.32
C MET A 184 14.25 -18.60 -0.70
N CYS A 185 14.44 -17.29 -0.55
CA CYS A 185 15.64 -16.70 0.03
C CYS A 185 15.32 -15.30 0.55
N SER A 186 16.25 -14.70 1.31
CA SER A 186 16.13 -13.33 1.79
C SER A 186 17.36 -12.50 1.48
N ARG A 187 17.14 -11.21 1.21
CA ARG A 187 18.19 -10.20 1.12
C ARG A 187 17.84 -9.06 2.05
N TYR A 188 18.85 -8.48 2.70
CA TYR A 188 18.65 -7.35 3.59
C TYR A 188 19.69 -6.27 3.37
N ASN A 189 19.33 -5.04 3.74
CA ASN A 189 20.23 -3.90 3.73
C ASN A 189 20.03 -3.10 5.01
N ARG A 190 21.08 -3.04 5.85
CA ARG A 190 21.03 -2.36 7.15
C ARG A 190 20.88 -0.85 7.02
N GLU A 191 21.49 -0.24 6.00
CA GLU A 191 21.41 1.21 5.77
C GLU A 191 19.98 1.66 5.42
N ARG A 192 19.28 0.87 4.60
CA ARG A 192 17.87 1.08 4.25
C ARG A 192 16.93 0.67 5.39
N GLY A 193 17.40 -0.19 6.30
CA GLY A 193 16.59 -0.77 7.38
C GLY A 193 15.50 -1.70 6.85
N ALA A 194 15.80 -2.45 5.78
CA ALA A 194 14.83 -3.31 5.11
C ALA A 194 15.35 -4.74 4.95
N ILE A 195 14.44 -5.70 5.12
CA ILE A 195 14.63 -7.11 4.82
C ILE A 195 13.58 -7.46 3.76
N CYS A 196 13.98 -8.10 2.68
CA CYS A 196 13.06 -8.60 1.65
C CYS A 196 13.13 -10.12 1.65
N ILE A 197 11.98 -10.78 1.80
CA ILE A 197 11.84 -12.21 1.57
C ILE A 197 11.30 -12.41 0.16
N PHE A 198 12.07 -13.11 -0.66
CA PHE A 198 11.67 -13.54 -1.98
C PHE A 198 10.86 -14.82 -1.83
N SER A 199 9.57 -14.77 -2.14
CA SER A 199 8.65 -15.87 -1.88
C SER A 199 7.83 -16.24 -3.11
N ARG A 200 7.26 -17.45 -3.07
CA ARG A 200 6.09 -17.80 -3.87
C ARG A 200 4.88 -17.16 -3.20
N SER A 201 3.98 -16.60 -4.00
CA SER A 201 2.65 -16.19 -3.54
C SER A 201 1.59 -16.92 -4.33
N ASP A 202 0.43 -17.10 -3.71
CA ASP A 202 -0.75 -17.67 -4.34
C ASP A 202 -1.85 -16.62 -4.31
N VAL A 203 -2.62 -16.55 -5.38
CA VAL A 203 -3.76 -15.65 -5.50
C VAL A 203 -4.87 -16.40 -6.19
N CYS A 204 -6.02 -16.50 -5.53
CA CYS A 204 -7.24 -17.10 -6.06
C CYS A 204 -8.38 -16.08 -5.97
N THR A 205 -8.85 -15.61 -7.12
CA THR A 205 -9.92 -14.60 -7.19
C THR A 205 -10.94 -14.99 -8.25
N PRO A 206 -12.17 -14.45 -8.18
CA PRO A 206 -13.08 -14.48 -9.32
C PRO A 206 -12.40 -13.92 -10.58
N SER A 207 -12.60 -14.57 -11.71
CA SER A 207 -12.01 -14.19 -12.98
C SER A 207 -12.70 -12.94 -13.54
N THR A 208 -11.93 -11.92 -13.88
CA THR A 208 -12.45 -10.71 -14.54
C THR A 208 -12.66 -10.88 -16.05
N LYS A 209 -12.15 -11.98 -16.64
CA LYS A 209 -12.17 -12.22 -18.10
C LYS A 209 -13.25 -13.20 -18.54
N HIS A 210 -13.63 -14.11 -17.66
CA HIS A 210 -14.48 -15.23 -17.97
C HIS A 210 -15.51 -15.33 -16.85
N ASP A 211 -16.77 -15.07 -17.19
CA ASP A 211 -17.86 -15.05 -16.22
C ASP A 211 -18.04 -16.42 -15.55
N GLY A 212 -18.38 -16.43 -14.27
CA GLY A 212 -18.55 -17.66 -13.48
C GLY A 212 -17.30 -18.54 -13.33
N SER A 213 -16.11 -18.00 -13.58
CA SER A 213 -14.86 -18.76 -13.46
C SER A 213 -13.92 -18.19 -12.40
N VAL A 214 -12.99 -19.03 -11.96
CA VAL A 214 -11.94 -18.71 -11.00
C VAL A 214 -10.66 -18.42 -11.75
N PHE A 215 -9.94 -17.37 -11.33
CA PHE A 215 -8.58 -17.11 -11.74
C PHE A 215 -7.64 -17.48 -10.59
N ARG A 216 -6.72 -18.40 -10.84
CA ARG A 216 -5.65 -18.70 -9.90
C ARG A 216 -4.28 -18.48 -10.50
N VAL A 217 -3.39 -17.88 -9.71
CA VAL A 217 -2.01 -17.68 -10.08
C VAL A 217 -1.07 -17.95 -8.92
N LEU A 218 -0.10 -18.83 -9.19
CA LEU A 218 1.09 -19.01 -8.37
C LEU A 218 2.16 -18.09 -8.93
N SER A 219 2.49 -17.08 -8.13
CA SER A 219 3.30 -15.96 -8.53
C SER A 219 4.52 -15.78 -7.63
N LYS A 220 5.24 -14.71 -7.90
CA LYS A 220 6.41 -14.29 -7.15
C LYS A 220 5.99 -13.10 -6.31
N SER A 221 6.33 -13.10 -5.03
CA SER A 221 6.13 -11.93 -4.17
C SER A 221 7.45 -11.49 -3.54
N TRP A 222 7.55 -10.18 -3.37
CA TRP A 222 8.56 -9.53 -2.55
C TRP A 222 7.89 -9.14 -1.25
N LEU A 223 8.26 -9.81 -0.17
CA LEU A 223 7.72 -9.53 1.15
C LEU A 223 8.67 -8.56 1.83
N TYR A 224 8.33 -7.27 1.79
CA TYR A 224 9.12 -6.23 2.44
C TYR A 224 8.82 -6.17 3.93
N ILE A 225 9.87 -6.28 4.73
CA ILE A 225 9.83 -6.26 6.17
C ILE A 225 10.66 -5.06 6.64
N PHE A 226 10.02 -4.16 7.36
CA PHE A 226 10.66 -3.00 7.97
C PHE A 226 10.60 -3.11 9.50
N PRO A 227 11.66 -3.61 10.14
CA PRO A 227 11.81 -3.54 11.59
C PRO A 227 11.86 -2.08 12.05
N ASP A 228 11.24 -1.77 13.20
CA ASP A 228 11.20 -0.40 13.75
C ASP A 228 12.49 0.01 14.48
N ASN A 229 13.30 -0.98 14.90
CA ASN A 229 14.54 -0.81 15.62
C ASN A 229 15.54 -1.94 15.34
N ASN A 230 16.79 -1.73 15.75
CA ASN A 230 17.89 -2.65 15.47
C ASN A 230 17.71 -4.00 16.19
N ASP A 231 17.19 -4.02 17.40
CA ASP A 231 16.98 -5.27 18.16
C ASP A 231 15.97 -6.18 17.44
N ARG A 232 14.89 -5.59 16.91
CA ARG A 232 13.90 -6.31 16.11
C ARG A 232 14.48 -6.74 14.78
N PHE A 233 15.32 -5.92 14.16
CA PHE A 233 16.01 -6.28 12.93
C PHE A 233 16.84 -7.56 13.12
N GLU A 234 17.63 -7.62 14.18
CA GLU A 234 18.42 -8.82 14.52
C GLU A 234 17.51 -10.00 14.91
N LYS A 235 16.43 -9.77 15.66
CA LYS A 235 15.48 -10.82 16.03
C LYS A 235 14.81 -11.47 14.80
N VAL A 236 14.38 -10.65 13.84
CA VAL A 236 13.82 -11.13 12.57
C VAL A 236 14.87 -11.93 11.80
N LEU A 237 16.10 -11.42 11.68
CA LEU A 237 17.17 -12.14 10.99
C LEU A 237 17.50 -13.48 11.64
N ARG A 238 17.52 -13.57 12.97
CA ARG A 238 17.71 -14.83 13.69
C ARG A 238 16.59 -15.83 13.40
N LEU A 239 15.34 -15.40 13.43
CA LEU A 239 14.22 -16.27 13.08
C LEU A 239 14.35 -16.79 11.64
N LEU A 240 14.69 -15.92 10.67
CA LEU A 240 14.85 -16.34 9.28
C LEU A 240 16.05 -17.28 9.08
N LYS A 241 17.20 -17.02 9.71
CA LYS A 241 18.42 -17.81 9.54
C LYS A 241 18.41 -19.09 10.36
N ASP A 242 18.10 -19.00 11.65
CA ASP A 242 18.32 -20.06 12.62
C ASP A 242 17.10 -20.99 12.70
N ASP A 243 15.89 -20.43 12.79
CA ASP A 243 14.67 -21.24 12.96
C ASP A 243 14.14 -21.76 11.61
N LEU A 244 14.23 -20.94 10.56
CA LEU A 244 13.72 -21.27 9.22
C LEU A 244 14.79 -21.78 8.25
N ASN A 245 16.07 -21.71 8.63
CA ASN A 245 17.21 -22.09 7.78
C ASN A 245 17.18 -21.41 6.39
N LEU A 246 16.72 -20.16 6.32
CA LEU A 246 16.61 -19.38 5.09
C LEU A 246 17.94 -18.68 4.79
N GLU A 247 18.39 -18.73 3.52
CA GLU A 247 19.57 -18.00 3.08
C GLU A 247 19.32 -16.49 3.16
N CYS A 248 19.91 -15.83 4.15
CA CYS A 248 19.79 -14.39 4.38
C CYS A 248 21.13 -13.69 4.13
N ILE A 249 21.24 -12.98 3.00
CA ILE A 249 22.47 -12.29 2.59
C ILE A 249 22.31 -10.78 2.73
N GLU A 250 23.32 -10.13 3.32
CA GLU A 250 23.41 -8.67 3.32
C GLU A 250 23.87 -8.16 1.95
N SER A 251 23.15 -7.20 1.40
CA SER A 251 23.52 -6.53 0.16
C SER A 251 23.79 -5.06 0.43
N ASN A 252 24.99 -4.58 0.09
CA ASN A 252 25.30 -3.15 0.12
C ASN A 252 24.51 -2.36 -0.93
N ASP A 253 24.13 -3.01 -2.04
CA ASP A 253 23.29 -2.42 -3.06
C ASP A 253 21.81 -2.59 -2.68
N LYS A 254 21.14 -1.47 -2.37
CA LYS A 254 19.73 -1.43 -1.95
C LYS A 254 18.81 -1.90 -3.06
N SER A 255 19.13 -1.59 -4.31
CA SER A 255 18.32 -1.96 -5.47
C SER A 255 18.17 -3.48 -5.65
N VAL A 256 19.01 -4.32 -5.02
CA VAL A 256 18.80 -5.79 -5.01
C VAL A 256 17.46 -6.18 -4.38
N LEU A 257 16.97 -5.38 -3.42
CA LEU A 257 15.70 -5.63 -2.75
C LEU A 257 14.50 -5.20 -3.60
N PHE A 258 14.65 -4.16 -4.43
CA PHE A 258 13.53 -3.48 -5.10
C PHE A 258 13.51 -3.62 -6.63
N ASP A 259 14.64 -3.96 -7.27
CA ASP A 259 14.75 -4.12 -8.72
C ASP A 259 14.72 -5.61 -9.13
N TRP A 260 13.72 -5.97 -9.93
CA TRP A 260 13.59 -7.29 -10.55
C TRP A 260 14.87 -7.74 -11.27
N LYS A 261 15.60 -6.83 -11.93
CA LYS A 261 16.81 -7.18 -12.69
C LYS A 261 17.94 -7.64 -11.79
N LYS A 262 17.94 -7.24 -10.52
CA LYS A 262 18.95 -7.59 -9.52
C LYS A 262 18.47 -8.65 -8.51
N ALA A 263 17.21 -9.07 -8.60
CA ALA A 263 16.66 -10.13 -7.77
C ALA A 263 17.48 -11.44 -7.86
N PRO A 264 17.47 -12.28 -6.80
CA PRO A 264 18.18 -13.55 -6.77
C PRO A 264 17.82 -14.49 -7.93
N GLN A 265 18.78 -15.32 -8.36
CA GLN A 265 18.59 -16.22 -9.50
C GLN A 265 17.52 -17.27 -9.24
N GLU A 266 17.42 -17.81 -8.02
CA GLU A 266 16.38 -18.76 -7.60
C GLU A 266 14.98 -18.18 -7.79
N PHE A 267 14.81 -16.94 -7.33
CA PHE A 267 13.58 -16.20 -7.49
C PHE A 267 13.27 -15.92 -8.96
N LYS A 268 14.28 -15.57 -9.78
CA LYS A 268 14.11 -15.40 -11.23
C LYS A 268 13.76 -16.70 -11.97
N ALA A 269 14.34 -17.82 -11.54
CA ALA A 269 14.14 -19.13 -12.15
C ALA A 269 12.71 -19.65 -11.98
N PHE A 270 12.04 -19.30 -10.87
CA PHE A 270 10.64 -19.66 -10.66
C PHE A 270 9.75 -19.14 -11.81
N ARG A 271 8.81 -19.98 -12.27
CA ARG A 271 7.91 -19.65 -13.38
C ARG A 271 6.48 -19.62 -12.88
N HIS A 272 5.77 -18.55 -13.24
CA HIS A 272 4.38 -18.38 -12.87
C HIS A 272 3.52 -19.50 -13.45
N GLN A 273 2.67 -20.09 -12.62
CA GLN A 273 1.62 -21.02 -13.03
C GLN A 273 0.30 -20.27 -12.89
N ARG A 274 -0.51 -20.25 -13.94
CA ARG A 274 -1.78 -19.52 -13.94
C ARG A 274 -2.81 -20.21 -14.82
N GLU A 275 -4.05 -20.21 -14.36
CA GLU A 275 -5.16 -20.78 -15.10
C GLU A 275 -6.48 -20.10 -14.74
N HIS A 276 -7.43 -20.20 -15.67
CA HIS A 276 -8.82 -19.89 -15.43
C HIS A 276 -9.60 -21.21 -15.50
N TYR A 277 -10.39 -21.52 -14.49
CA TYR A 277 -11.17 -22.77 -14.42
C TYR A 277 -12.57 -22.50 -13.86
N SER A 278 -13.55 -23.35 -14.18
CA SER A 278 -14.93 -23.20 -13.69
C SER A 278 -15.05 -23.58 -12.21
N MET A 279 -16.14 -23.18 -11.54
CA MET A 279 -16.42 -23.64 -10.17
C MET A 279 -16.58 -25.16 -10.10
N GLU A 280 -17.09 -25.81 -11.15
CA GLU A 280 -17.18 -27.27 -11.25
C GLU A 280 -15.78 -27.91 -11.29
N ASP A 281 -14.88 -27.35 -12.10
CA ASP A 281 -13.49 -27.79 -12.18
C ASP A 281 -12.74 -27.61 -10.86
N ALA A 282 -13.06 -26.56 -10.08
CA ALA A 282 -12.50 -26.34 -8.75
C ALA A 282 -12.74 -27.55 -7.82
N VAL A 283 -13.88 -28.22 -7.97
CA VAL A 283 -14.24 -29.39 -7.18
C VAL A 283 -13.74 -30.68 -7.85
N ALA A 284 -13.97 -30.82 -9.15
CA ALA A 284 -13.67 -32.05 -9.89
C ALA A 284 -12.17 -32.32 -10.07
N LYS A 285 -11.34 -31.26 -10.14
CA LYS A 285 -9.90 -31.35 -10.37
C LYS A 285 -9.08 -31.10 -9.10
N ARG A 286 -9.68 -31.17 -7.91
CA ARG A 286 -9.01 -30.82 -6.64
C ARG A 286 -7.68 -31.55 -6.42
N ASP A 287 -7.63 -32.82 -6.80
CA ASP A 287 -6.44 -33.69 -6.67
C ASP A 287 -5.45 -33.54 -7.84
N HIS A 288 -5.78 -32.75 -8.87
CA HIS A 288 -4.89 -32.52 -9.99
C HIS A 288 -3.74 -31.58 -9.60
N PRO A 289 -2.53 -31.82 -10.13
CA PRO A 289 -1.41 -30.92 -9.93
C PRO A 289 -1.65 -29.56 -10.60
N ALA A 290 -0.94 -28.54 -10.14
CA ALA A 290 -0.94 -27.23 -10.78
C ALA A 290 -0.57 -27.34 -12.27
N PRO A 291 -1.18 -26.52 -13.14
CA PRO A 291 -0.89 -26.53 -14.56
C PRO A 291 0.59 -26.20 -14.82
N PRO A 292 1.18 -26.75 -15.89
CA PRO A 292 2.56 -26.42 -16.23
C PRO A 292 2.69 -24.91 -16.48
N PRO A 293 3.83 -24.31 -16.07
CA PRO A 293 4.03 -22.88 -16.26
C PRO A 293 3.96 -22.52 -17.75
N LYS A 294 3.24 -21.44 -18.07
CA LYS A 294 3.12 -21.00 -19.47
C LYS A 294 4.51 -20.61 -20.00
N LYS A 295 4.87 -21.13 -21.19
CA LYS A 295 6.09 -20.73 -21.89
C LYS A 295 6.10 -19.21 -22.11
N ALA A 296 7.26 -18.59 -22.00
CA ALA A 296 7.41 -17.17 -22.32
C ALA A 296 6.96 -16.94 -23.77
N ARG A 297 6.09 -15.95 -23.98
CA ARG A 297 5.87 -15.38 -25.31
C ARG A 297 7.02 -14.45 -25.63
#